data_AF-A0A1Q3DKC5-F1
#
_entry.id   AF-A0A1Q3DKC5-F1
#
_cell.length_a   1.000
_cell.length_b   1.000
_cell.length_c   1.000
_cell.angle_alpha   90.00
_cell.angle_beta   90.00
_cell.angle_gamma   90.00
#
_symmetry.space_group_name_H-M   'P 1'
#
loop_
_entity.id
_entity.type
_entity.pdbx_description
1 polymer ?
#
loop_
_entity_poly.entity_id
_entity_poly.type
_entity_poly.pdbx_seq_one_letter_code
_entity_poly.pdbx_strand_id
1 'polypeptide(L)' 'SDNCSTDDFVGEATISLEPVFVEGNLPPTAYNVVKDEEYRGEIKVGLTFTPEVNFDYAFVSISFISVD' A
#
# COMPACT_ATOMS: atom_id res chain seq x y z
N SER A 1 -25.05 15.82 -4.20
CA SER A 1 -25.01 14.53 -3.48
C SER A 1 -24.16 13.63 -4.34
N ASP A 2 -22.86 13.60 -4.07
CA ASP A 2 -21.96 12.73 -4.81
C ASP A 2 -22.01 11.37 -4.14
N ASN A 3 -22.59 10.42 -4.85
CA ASN A 3 -22.84 9.09 -4.34
C ASN A 3 -21.55 8.34 -4.65
N CYS A 4 -20.78 7.93 -3.63
CA CYS A 4 -19.63 7.04 -3.78
C CYS A 4 -20.08 5.84 -4.63
N SER A 5 -19.82 5.91 -5.92
CA SER A 5 -20.33 4.99 -6.92
C SER A 5 -19.16 4.19 -7.44
N THR A 6 -19.44 3.05 -8.07
CA THR A 6 -18.39 2.18 -8.63
C THR A 6 -17.48 2.90 -9.63
N ASP A 7 -17.86 4.08 -10.13
CA ASP A 7 -17.02 4.94 -10.99
C ASP A 7 -15.89 5.67 -10.25
N ASP A 8 -15.91 5.75 -8.91
CA ASP A 8 -14.85 6.40 -8.13
C ASP A 8 -13.61 5.50 -7.94
N PHE A 9 -13.72 4.20 -8.25
CA PHE A 9 -12.61 3.26 -8.15
C PHE A 9 -11.73 3.30 -9.42
N VAL A 10 -10.51 3.80 -9.28
CA VAL A 10 -9.55 3.95 -10.39
C VAL A 10 -8.55 2.80 -10.53
N GLY A 11 -8.45 1.91 -9.54
CA GLY A 11 -7.63 0.69 -9.57
C GLY A 11 -7.05 0.30 -8.21
N GLU A 12 -6.30 -0.80 -8.20
CA GLU A 12 -5.68 -1.39 -7.01
C GLU A 12 -4.22 -1.80 -7.24
N ALA A 13 -3.45 -1.90 -6.15
CA ALA A 13 -2.11 -2.45 -6.17
C ALA A 13 -1.97 -3.48 -5.05
N THR A 14 -1.43 -4.66 -5.36
CA THR A 14 -1.17 -5.71 -4.36
C THR A 14 0.28 -5.63 -3.88
N ILE A 15 0.46 -5.51 -2.56
CA ILE A 15 1.78 -5.39 -1.92
C ILE A 15 1.98 -6.57 -0.98
N SER A 16 3.04 -7.36 -1.20
CA SER A 16 3.40 -8.46 -0.27
C SER A 16 4.02 -7.90 1.00
N LEU A 17 3.53 -8.37 2.16
CA LEU A 17 4.04 -7.98 3.48
C LEU A 17 5.16 -8.90 4.00
N GLU A 18 5.41 -10.04 3.33
CA GLU A 18 6.50 -10.94 3.68
C GLU A 18 7.87 -10.24 3.79
N PRO A 19 8.32 -9.42 2.81
CA PRO A 19 9.59 -8.70 2.94
C PRO A 19 9.57 -7.68 4.09
N VAL A 20 8.41 -7.08 4.39
CA VAL A 20 8.25 -6.09 5.47
C VAL A 20 8.43 -6.74 6.85
N PHE A 21 7.96 -7.98 7.03
CA PHE A 21 8.14 -8.71 8.28
C PHE A 21 9.56 -9.26 8.47
N VAL A 22 10.27 -9.56 7.38
CA VAL A 22 11.66 -10.05 7.43
C VAL A 22 12.64 -8.90 7.62
N GLU A 23 12.51 -7.84 6.83
CA GLU A 23 13.46 -6.71 6.81
C GLU A 23 13.08 -5.60 7.79
N GLY A 24 11.84 -5.58 8.29
CA GLY A 24 11.30 -4.56 9.20
C GLY A 24 10.94 -3.23 8.51
N ASN A 25 11.48 -2.98 7.32
CA ASN A 25 11.22 -1.77 6.55
C ASN A 25 11.38 -2.02 5.06
N LEU A 26 10.35 -1.65 4.29
CA LEU A 26 10.38 -1.61 2.85
C LEU A 26 10.49 -0.14 2.38
N PRO A 27 11.58 0.25 1.70
CA PRO A 27 11.74 1.60 1.21
C PRO A 27 10.65 1.94 0.18
N PRO A 28 10.49 3.24 -0.15
CA PRO A 28 9.56 3.69 -1.19
C PRO A 28 9.73 2.91 -2.49
N THR A 29 8.74 2.05 -2.78
CA THR A 29 8.75 1.14 -3.93
C THR A 29 7.57 1.45 -4.82
N ALA A 30 7.78 1.42 -6.14
CA ALA A 30 6.73 1.64 -7.13
C ALA A 30 5.90 0.37 -7.30
N TYR A 31 4.58 0.51 -7.25
CA TYR A 31 3.61 -0.56 -7.49
C TYR A 31 2.66 -0.15 -8.60
N ASN A 32 2.46 -1.06 -9.54
CA ASN A 32 1.51 -0.88 -10.62
C ASN A 32 0.10 -0.91 -10.05
N VAL A 33 -0.67 0.12 -10.37
CA VAL A 33 -2.12 0.15 -10.15
C VAL A 33 -2.77 -0.54 -11.35
N VAL A 34 -3.61 -1.53 -11.08
CA VAL A 34 -4.35 -2.28 -12.09
C VAL A 34 -5.86 -2.15 -11.86
N LYS A 35 -6.63 -2.14 -12.94
CA LYS A 35 -8.09 -2.24 -12.91
C LYS A 35 -8.54 -3.06 -14.10
N ASP A 36 -9.34 -4.10 -13.87
CA ASP A 36 -9.81 -5.01 -14.90
C ASP A 36 -8.64 -5.59 -15.73
N GLU A 37 -7.56 -5.98 -15.04
CA GLU A 37 -6.30 -6.51 -15.62
C GLU A 37 -5.49 -5.49 -16.46
N GLU A 38 -5.94 -4.24 -16.57
CA GLU A 38 -5.24 -3.17 -17.29
C GLU A 38 -4.43 -2.27 -16.34
N TYR A 39 -3.25 -1.84 -16.80
CA TYR A 39 -2.42 -0.86 -16.09
C TYR A 39 -3.08 0.53 -16.05
N ARG A 40 -3.14 1.14 -14.86
CA ARG A 40 -3.76 2.45 -14.59
C ARG A 40 -2.80 3.50 -14.03
N GLY A 41 -1.53 3.16 -13.87
CA GLY A 41 -0.51 4.04 -13.32
C GLY A 41 0.33 3.34 -12.25
N GLU A 42 1.11 4.12 -11.52
CA GLU A 42 1.92 3.62 -10.42
C GLU A 42 1.68 4.45 -9.16
N ILE A 43 1.80 3.81 -8.00
CA ILE A 43 1.90 4.46 -6.70
C ILE A 43 3.26 4.13 -6.09
N LYS A 44 3.82 5.08 -5.33
CA LYS A 44 5.03 4.84 -4.54
C LYS A 44 4.66 4.73 -3.07
N VAL A 45 4.97 3.58 -2.48
CA VAL A 45 4.62 3.25 -1.10
C VAL A 45 5.87 2.80 -0.36
N GLY A 46 6.11 3.38 0.82
CA GLY A 46 7.04 2.86 1.81
C GLY A 46 6.26 2.18 2.94
N LEU A 47 6.77 1.06 3.44
CA LEU A 47 6.16 0.31 4.55
C LEU A 47 7.15 0.17 5.69
N THR A 48 6.69 0.39 6.92
CA THR A 48 7.50 0.13 8.11
C THR A 48 6.73 -0.78 9.06
N PHE A 49 7.36 -1.88 9.45
CA PHE A 49 6.83 -2.79 10.45
C PHE A 49 7.26 -2.34 11.83
N THR A 50 6.30 -2.12 12.72
CA THR A 50 6.58 -1.82 14.12
C THR A 50 6.01 -2.94 14.98
N PRO A 51 6.84 -3.89 15.44
CA PRO A 51 6.39 -4.92 16.38
C PRO A 51 6.08 -4.27 17.73
N GLU A 52 4.87 -4.48 18.25
CA GLU A 52 4.52 -4.02 19.58
C GLU A 52 4.99 -5.05 20.61
N VAL A 53 5.77 -4.62 21.61
CA VAL A 53 6.43 -5.53 22.56
C VAL A 53 5.48 -5.98 23.68
N ASN A 54 4.32 -5.34 23.83
CA ASN A 54 3.44 -5.51 24.99
C ASN A 54 2.03 -6.05 24.69
N PHE A 55 1.68 -6.29 23.43
CA PHE A 55 0.40 -6.89 23.04
C PHE A 55 0.63 -7.88 21.90
N ASP A 56 -0.22 -8.90 21.77
CA ASP A 56 -0.16 -9.91 20.70
C ASP A 56 -0.48 -9.36 19.30
N TYR A 57 -0.42 -8.05 19.12
CA TYR A 57 -0.72 -7.33 17.89
C TYR A 57 0.54 -6.59 17.41
N ALA A 58 0.68 -6.50 16.10
CA ALA A 58 1.66 -5.63 15.46
C ALA A 58 0.95 -4.79 14.41
N PHE A 59 1.48 -3.60 14.12
CA PHE A 59 0.93 -2.73 13.08
C PHE A 59 1.98 -2.45 12.00
N VAL A 60 1.48 -2.34 10.76
CA VAL A 60 2.27 -1.90 9.60
C VAL A 60 1.80 -0.49 9.28
N SER A 61 2.72 0.47 9.27
CA SER A 61 2.44 1.82 8.79
C SER A 61 2.64 1.87 7.28
N ILE A 62 1.68 2.45 6.57
CA ILE A 62 1.74 2.69 5.12
C ILE A 62 1.96 4.18 4.90
N SER A 63 3.05 4.53 4.22
CA SER A 63 3.35 5.92 3.84
C SER A 63 3.25 6.07 2.33
N PHE A 64 2.26 6.85 1.88
CA PHE A 64 2.13 7.26 0.49
C PHE A 64 3.05 8.44 0.21
N ILE A 65 3.89 8.31 -0.80
CA ILE A 65 4.75 9.41 -1.25
C ILE A 65 4.15 9.95 -2.52
N SER A 66 3.56 11.15 -2.42
CA SER A 66 3.10 11.91 -3.58
C SER A 66 4.29 12.14 -4.50
N VAL A 67 4.16 11.74 -5.77
CA VAL A 67 5.07 12.18 -6.82
C VAL A 67 4.37 13.39 -7.44
N ASP A 68 4.94 14.58 -7.25
CA ASP A 68 4.44 15.83 -7.83
C ASP A 68 4.30 15.75 -9.37
#